data_AF-A0A495QUF5-F1
#
_entry.id   AF-A0A495QUF5-F1
#
_cell.length_a   1.000
_cell.length_b   1.000
_cell.length_c   1.000
_cell.angle_alpha   90.00
_cell.angle_beta   90.00
_cell.angle_gamma   90.00
#
_symmetry.space_group_name_H-M   'P 1'
#
loop_
_entity.id
_entity.type
_entity.pdbx_description
1 polymer ?
#
loop_
_entity_poly.entity_id
_entity_poly.type
_entity_poly.pdbx_seq_one_letter_code
_entity_poly.pdbx_strand_id
1 'polypeptide(L)'
;MLELVTELQRTSIARWTVEAFGEESLHGSAPEGRRRNPRHTFCRAAYAHLAGLEADVDFAAVQVTRADLKRLTGHGGEGALYRTFRESEQSLANLLGREMDGEFGGGAPELVITEMKVWSHWPYRRGWLEALETSAPLSRRFAAETLVRVLVEWAMHNPRAAQVLECLPPPSVVEDLCVISGRQVSPRQAVEVLRHAVKSAIELEGAPALEVLNVVHEDLMRAFATGHLSYVDELAGITRNLMEEIEYLWPRLGAAERERLAKGLRPMVAELHRRLEKEHR
;
A
#
# COMPACT_ATOMS: atom_id res chain seq x y z
N MET A 1 -4.13 -18.46 -6.07
CA MET A 1 -3.06 -18.00 -5.15
C MET A 1 -1.90 -17.33 -5.88
N LEU A 2 -1.20 -17.99 -6.83
CA LEU A 2 -0.38 -17.29 -7.86
C LEU A 2 -1.19 -16.21 -8.61
N GLU A 3 -2.50 -16.40 -8.68
CA GLU A 3 -3.45 -15.44 -9.27
C GLU A 3 -3.44 -14.06 -8.59
N LEU A 4 -3.37 -13.95 -7.25
CA LEU A 4 -3.42 -12.62 -6.61
C LEU A 4 -2.16 -11.80 -6.91
N VAL A 5 -0.98 -12.41 -6.84
CA VAL A 5 0.26 -11.73 -7.24
C VAL A 5 0.22 -11.34 -8.72
N THR A 6 -0.29 -12.23 -9.57
CA THR A 6 -0.48 -11.95 -11.00
C THR A 6 -1.46 -10.79 -11.23
N GLU A 7 -2.56 -10.73 -10.48
CA GLU A 7 -3.51 -9.61 -10.50
C GLU A 7 -2.83 -8.30 -10.10
N LEU A 8 -2.05 -8.30 -9.02
CA LEU A 8 -1.30 -7.15 -8.54
C LEU A 8 -0.23 -6.68 -9.53
N GLN A 9 0.47 -7.59 -10.20
CA GLN A 9 1.45 -7.28 -11.24
C GLN A 9 0.80 -6.69 -12.51
N ARG A 10 -0.50 -6.95 -12.75
CA ARG A 10 -1.25 -6.47 -13.92
C ARG A 10 -1.97 -5.13 -13.71
N THR A 11 -1.83 -4.53 -12.53
CA THR A 11 -2.38 -3.21 -12.21
C THR A 11 -1.92 -2.15 -13.22
N SER A 12 -2.75 -1.12 -13.43
CA SER A 12 -2.42 -0.04 -14.36
C SER A 12 -1.17 0.70 -13.92
N ILE A 13 -1.00 0.91 -12.61
CA ILE A 13 0.18 1.58 -12.05
C ILE A 13 1.42 0.72 -12.19
N ALA A 14 1.31 -0.61 -12.13
CA ALA A 14 2.46 -1.47 -12.34
C ALA A 14 3.00 -1.41 -13.77
N ARG A 15 2.11 -1.49 -14.76
CA ARG A 15 2.47 -1.32 -16.17
C ARG A 15 3.07 0.06 -16.42
N TRP A 16 2.41 1.10 -15.90
CA TRP A 16 2.88 2.46 -16.00
C TRP A 16 4.28 2.66 -15.42
N THR A 17 4.57 2.08 -14.25
CA THR A 17 5.86 2.30 -13.57
C THR A 17 7.02 1.71 -14.38
N VAL A 18 6.83 0.53 -14.97
CA VAL A 18 7.82 -0.11 -15.86
C VAL A 18 8.09 0.78 -17.09
N GLU A 19 7.05 1.32 -17.72
CA GLU A 19 7.19 2.21 -18.87
C GLU A 19 7.81 3.57 -18.51
N ALA A 20 7.40 4.14 -17.38
CA ALA A 20 7.76 5.48 -16.94
C ALA A 20 9.21 5.59 -16.47
N PHE A 21 9.70 4.58 -15.74
CA PHE A 21 11.02 4.64 -15.11
C PHE A 21 11.99 3.60 -15.69
N GLY A 22 11.50 2.56 -16.37
CA GLY A 22 12.32 1.43 -16.81
C GLY A 22 12.74 0.56 -15.63
N GLU A 23 12.95 -0.73 -15.86
CA GLU A 23 13.39 -1.67 -14.81
C GLU A 23 14.74 -1.24 -14.20
N GLU A 24 15.69 -0.79 -15.02
CA GLU A 24 17.06 -0.42 -14.60
C GLU A 24 17.12 0.83 -13.70
N SER A 25 16.29 1.86 -13.95
CA SER A 25 16.29 3.07 -13.10
C SER A 25 15.69 2.82 -11.73
N LEU A 26 14.92 1.74 -11.57
CA LEU A 26 14.39 1.28 -10.29
C LEU A 26 15.42 0.44 -9.51
N HIS A 27 16.58 0.13 -10.12
CA HIS A 27 17.71 -0.59 -9.51
C HIS A 27 18.93 0.29 -9.22
N GLY A 28 18.81 1.62 -9.41
CA GLY A 28 19.84 2.58 -8.98
C GLY A 28 20.93 2.91 -10.00
N SER A 29 20.87 2.39 -11.23
CA SER A 29 21.89 2.66 -12.26
C SER A 29 21.22 3.01 -13.59
N ALA A 30 21.19 4.29 -13.95
CA ALA A 30 20.82 4.70 -15.30
C ALA A 30 22.04 4.48 -16.21
N PRO A 31 21.92 3.76 -17.35
CA PRO A 31 23.02 3.62 -18.29
C PRO A 31 23.46 5.00 -18.82
N GLU A 32 24.77 5.26 -18.78
CA GLU A 32 25.36 6.47 -19.33
C GLU A 32 24.96 6.63 -20.81
N GLY A 33 24.37 7.77 -21.18
CA GLY A 33 24.04 8.11 -22.56
C GLY A 33 22.55 8.10 -22.94
N ARG A 34 21.63 7.60 -22.10
CA ARG A 34 20.19 7.79 -22.34
C ARG A 34 19.72 9.17 -21.89
N ARG A 35 18.95 9.85 -22.76
CA ARG A 35 18.30 11.13 -22.45
C ARG A 35 17.44 10.94 -21.20
N ARG A 36 17.73 11.66 -20.11
CA ARG A 36 16.99 11.52 -18.84
C ARG A 36 15.50 11.76 -19.09
N ASN A 37 14.67 10.81 -18.64
CA ASN A 37 13.22 10.96 -18.73
C ASN A 37 12.81 12.26 -17.97
N PRO A 38 12.12 13.21 -18.63
CA PRO A 38 11.65 14.43 -17.97
C PRO A 38 10.86 14.15 -16.70
N ARG A 39 10.04 13.09 -16.68
CA ARG A 39 9.27 12.66 -15.51
C ARG A 39 10.16 12.38 -14.32
N HIS A 40 11.19 11.55 -14.50
CA HIS A 40 12.16 11.25 -13.45
C HIS A 40 12.89 12.51 -12.97
N THR A 41 13.17 13.45 -13.89
CA THR A 41 13.80 14.73 -13.53
C THR A 41 12.90 15.58 -12.63
N PHE A 42 11.61 15.67 -12.95
CA PHE A 42 10.63 16.40 -12.13
C PHE A 42 10.34 15.70 -10.79
N CYS A 43 10.13 14.38 -10.77
CA CYS A 43 9.92 13.65 -9.51
C CYS A 43 11.14 13.76 -8.58
N ARG A 44 12.35 13.63 -9.12
CA ARG A 44 13.58 13.82 -8.33
C ARG A 44 13.73 15.26 -7.84
N ALA A 45 13.35 16.25 -8.64
CA ALA A 45 13.37 17.65 -8.23
C ALA A 45 12.36 17.92 -7.10
N ALA A 46 11.14 17.40 -7.19
CA ALA A 46 10.15 17.49 -6.13
C ALA A 46 10.64 16.84 -4.84
N TYR A 47 11.21 15.63 -4.94
CA TYR A 47 11.77 14.93 -3.79
C TYR A 47 12.92 15.71 -3.14
N ALA A 48 13.86 16.22 -3.95
CA ALA A 48 14.97 17.05 -3.48
C ALA A 48 14.51 18.37 -2.87
N HIS A 49 13.44 18.98 -3.40
CA HIS A 49 12.84 20.18 -2.83
C HIS A 49 12.35 19.91 -1.41
N LEU A 50 11.57 18.86 -1.21
CA LEU A 50 11.06 18.47 0.12
C LEU A 50 12.19 18.11 1.08
N ALA A 51 13.24 17.43 0.60
CA ALA A 51 14.43 17.12 1.38
C ALA A 51 15.25 18.38 1.77
N GLY A 52 15.11 19.48 1.03
CA GLY A 52 15.79 20.75 1.31
C GLY A 52 15.04 21.69 2.25
N LEU A 53 13.79 21.38 2.62
CA LEU A 53 13.02 22.17 3.58
C LEU A 53 13.47 21.89 5.02
N GLU A 54 13.28 22.87 5.90
CA GLU A 54 13.52 22.74 7.34
C GLU A 54 12.62 21.66 7.95
N ALA A 55 13.08 21.05 9.05
CA ALA A 55 12.41 19.89 9.64
C ALA A 55 11.10 20.24 10.39
N ASP A 56 10.95 21.49 10.83
CA ASP A 56 9.80 22.00 11.60
C ASP A 56 8.65 22.52 10.72
N VAL A 57 8.80 22.45 9.39
CA VAL A 57 7.76 22.84 8.45
C VAL A 57 6.57 21.88 8.55
N ASP A 58 5.36 22.42 8.56
CA ASP A 58 4.14 21.64 8.36
C ASP A 58 4.07 21.15 6.91
N PHE A 59 4.57 19.94 6.68
CA PHE A 59 4.61 19.33 5.35
C PHE A 59 3.21 19.04 4.78
N ALA A 60 2.17 18.97 5.60
CA ALA A 60 0.80 18.83 5.09
C ALA A 60 0.33 20.12 4.39
N ALA A 61 0.82 21.28 4.84
CA ALA A 61 0.54 22.59 4.24
C ALA A 61 1.52 22.98 3.11
N VAL A 62 2.62 22.23 2.92
CA VAL A 62 3.61 22.52 1.88
C VAL A 62 3.00 22.39 0.48
N GLN A 63 3.14 23.47 -0.29
CA GLN A 63 2.75 23.52 -1.70
C GLN A 63 4.01 23.55 -2.56
N VAL A 64 4.25 22.48 -3.31
CA VAL A 64 5.33 22.47 -4.32
C VAL A 64 4.85 23.25 -5.52
N THR A 65 5.47 24.40 -5.79
CA THR A 65 5.01 25.27 -6.87
C THR A 65 5.72 24.95 -8.19
N ARG A 66 5.16 25.48 -9.28
CA ARG A 66 5.83 25.43 -10.59
C ARG A 66 7.17 26.15 -10.58
N ALA A 67 7.30 27.23 -9.82
CA ALA A 67 8.53 28.00 -9.72
C ALA A 67 9.64 27.16 -9.05
N ASP A 68 9.29 26.40 -8.01
CA ASP A 68 10.22 25.49 -7.33
C ASP A 68 10.75 24.41 -8.28
N LEU A 69 9.86 23.76 -9.02
CA LEU A 69 10.22 22.73 -10.00
C LEU A 69 11.05 23.30 -11.14
N LYS A 70 10.72 24.49 -11.65
CA LYS A 70 11.48 25.17 -12.71
C LYS A 70 12.91 25.47 -12.25
N ARG A 71 13.07 25.99 -11.03
CA ARG A 71 14.38 26.30 -10.43
C ARG A 71 15.27 25.06 -10.35
N LEU A 72 14.71 23.92 -9.95
CA LEU A 72 15.46 22.69 -9.71
C LEU A 72 15.74 21.86 -10.96
N THR A 73 14.88 21.96 -11.98
CA THR A 73 15.04 21.18 -13.23
C THR A 73 15.75 21.94 -14.33
N GLY A 74 15.84 23.27 -14.24
CA GLY A 74 16.41 24.12 -15.30
C GLY A 74 15.62 24.08 -16.62
N HIS A 75 14.44 23.44 -16.65
CA HIS A 75 13.62 23.35 -17.85
C HIS A 75 12.92 24.69 -18.10
N GLY A 76 13.32 25.39 -19.16
CA GLY A 76 12.95 26.79 -19.42
C GLY A 76 11.49 27.02 -19.87
N GLY A 77 10.75 25.99 -20.28
CA GLY A 77 9.41 26.15 -20.85
C GLY A 77 8.29 25.68 -19.91
N GLU A 78 7.33 26.57 -19.63
CA GLU A 78 6.11 26.29 -18.86
C GLU A 78 5.33 25.07 -19.41
N GLY A 79 5.38 24.85 -20.73
CA GLY A 79 4.73 23.72 -21.38
C GLY A 79 5.38 22.36 -21.15
N ALA A 80 6.59 22.26 -20.59
CA ALA A 80 7.22 20.94 -20.36
C ALA A 80 6.52 20.17 -19.22
N LEU A 81 6.27 20.83 -18.09
CA LEU A 81 5.59 20.25 -16.94
C LEU A 81 4.17 19.78 -17.31
N TYR A 82 3.39 20.65 -17.95
CA TYR A 82 2.03 20.34 -18.39
C TYR A 82 1.99 19.22 -19.43
N ARG A 83 2.88 19.26 -20.43
CA ARG A 83 2.97 18.18 -21.42
C ARG A 83 3.31 16.85 -20.79
N THR A 84 4.22 16.81 -19.81
CA THR A 84 4.66 15.55 -19.19
C THR A 84 3.62 14.93 -18.27
N PHE A 85 2.92 15.73 -17.47
CA PHE A 85 2.07 15.21 -16.38
C PHE A 85 0.56 15.36 -16.62
N ARG A 86 0.12 16.18 -17.59
CA ARG A 86 -1.30 16.42 -17.84
C ARG A 86 -1.73 16.04 -19.25
N GLU A 87 -0.97 16.44 -20.25
CA GLU A 87 -1.35 16.24 -21.65
C GLU A 87 -0.80 14.93 -22.24
N SER A 88 0.16 14.29 -21.56
CA SER A 88 0.68 13.00 -21.99
C SER A 88 -0.35 11.91 -21.68
N GLU A 89 -0.73 11.14 -22.70
CA GLU A 89 -1.49 9.88 -22.56
C GLU A 89 -0.80 8.88 -21.61
N GLN A 90 0.52 9.03 -21.42
CA GLN A 90 1.34 8.21 -20.54
C GLN A 90 1.50 8.79 -19.13
N SER A 91 0.85 9.92 -18.81
CA SER A 91 0.84 10.45 -17.44
C SER A 91 0.02 9.53 -16.54
N LEU A 92 0.43 9.45 -15.27
CA LEU A 92 -0.32 8.62 -14.33
C LEU A 92 -1.76 9.12 -14.21
N ALA A 93 -1.98 10.43 -14.20
CA ALA A 93 -3.31 11.05 -14.17
C ALA A 93 -4.25 10.53 -15.28
N ASN A 94 -3.76 10.33 -16.50
CA ASN A 94 -4.61 9.85 -17.60
C ASN A 94 -4.83 8.33 -17.58
N LEU A 95 -4.02 7.59 -16.82
CA LEU A 95 -4.11 6.13 -16.66
C LEU A 95 -4.90 5.71 -15.43
N LEU A 96 -4.90 6.56 -14.40
CA LEU A 96 -5.84 6.49 -13.30
C LEU A 96 -7.22 6.67 -13.92
N GLY A 97 -8.01 5.60 -13.94
CA GLY A 97 -9.37 5.70 -14.48
C GLY A 97 -10.20 6.73 -13.72
N ARG A 98 -11.39 7.05 -14.25
CA ARG A 98 -12.29 8.07 -13.67
C ARG A 98 -12.55 7.96 -12.17
N GLU A 99 -12.48 6.75 -11.61
CA GLU A 99 -12.68 6.51 -10.17
C GLU A 99 -11.52 6.98 -9.30
N MET A 100 -10.28 6.94 -9.81
CA MET A 100 -9.08 7.40 -9.11
C MET A 100 -8.80 8.88 -9.35
N ASP A 101 -9.27 9.44 -10.47
CA ASP A 101 -9.13 10.87 -10.82
C ASP A 101 -9.70 11.81 -9.75
N GLY A 102 -10.81 11.42 -9.11
CA GLY A 102 -11.44 12.21 -8.06
C GLY A 102 -10.58 12.37 -6.81
N GLU A 103 -9.66 11.42 -6.55
CA GLU A 103 -8.84 11.38 -5.33
C GLU A 103 -7.41 11.90 -5.58
N PHE A 104 -6.89 11.75 -6.80
CA PHE A 104 -5.50 12.06 -7.15
C PHE A 104 -5.35 13.16 -8.20
N GLY A 105 -6.46 13.74 -8.65
CA GLY A 105 -6.48 14.87 -9.57
C GLY A 105 -5.87 16.14 -8.95
N GLY A 106 -5.53 17.10 -9.81
CA GLY A 106 -4.94 18.36 -9.35
C GLY A 106 -4.28 19.15 -10.46
N GLY A 107 -3.53 20.17 -10.06
CA GLY A 107 -2.62 20.87 -10.96
C GLY A 107 -1.42 20.00 -11.33
N ALA A 108 -0.64 20.46 -12.30
CA ALA A 108 0.55 19.74 -12.74
C ALA A 108 1.57 19.49 -11.59
N PRO A 109 1.83 20.42 -10.65
CA PRO A 109 2.72 20.16 -9.51
C PRO A 109 2.22 19.05 -8.57
N GLU A 110 0.92 19.01 -8.28
CA GLU A 110 0.31 17.96 -7.45
C GLU A 110 0.47 16.59 -8.11
N LEU A 111 0.30 16.52 -9.43
CA LEU A 111 0.55 15.29 -10.21
C LEU A 111 2.02 14.85 -10.16
N VAL A 112 2.98 15.78 -10.13
CA VAL A 112 4.40 15.43 -9.90
C VAL A 112 4.58 14.79 -8.53
N ILE A 113 3.95 15.34 -7.48
CA ILE A 113 4.04 14.78 -6.14
C ILE A 113 3.40 13.40 -6.07
N THR A 114 2.23 13.21 -6.70
CA THR A 114 1.55 11.93 -6.80
C THR A 114 2.45 10.88 -7.50
N GLU A 115 3.02 11.20 -8.66
CA GLU A 115 3.95 10.30 -9.37
C GLU A 115 5.26 10.06 -8.59
N MET A 116 5.76 11.06 -7.87
CA MET A 116 6.93 10.93 -6.98
C MET A 116 6.65 9.98 -5.82
N LYS A 117 5.44 9.99 -5.22
CA LYS A 117 5.05 9.03 -4.19
C LYS A 117 5.04 7.61 -4.75
N VAL A 118 4.51 7.39 -5.97
CA VAL A 118 4.58 6.06 -6.62
C VAL A 118 6.03 5.63 -6.84
N TRP A 119 6.86 6.54 -7.38
CA TRP A 119 8.27 6.25 -7.64
C TRP A 119 9.05 5.87 -6.38
N SER A 120 8.90 6.64 -5.30
CA SER A 120 9.58 6.38 -4.01
C SER A 120 9.04 5.15 -3.27
N HIS A 121 7.75 4.83 -3.42
CA HIS A 121 7.14 3.63 -2.84
C HIS A 121 7.47 2.34 -3.61
N TRP A 122 7.80 2.43 -4.90
CA TRP A 122 7.96 1.26 -5.76
C TRP A 122 8.94 0.18 -5.25
N PRO A 123 10.11 0.51 -4.66
CA PRO A 123 11.01 -0.50 -4.10
C PRO A 123 10.35 -1.33 -2.98
N TYR A 124 9.56 -0.69 -2.10
CA TYR A 124 8.82 -1.32 -1.02
C TYR A 124 7.77 -2.28 -1.55
N ARG A 125 7.01 -1.85 -2.57
CA ARG A 125 6.02 -2.68 -3.26
C ARG A 125 6.65 -3.93 -3.89
N ARG A 126 7.81 -3.81 -4.54
CA ARG A 126 8.49 -4.97 -5.15
C ARG A 126 8.91 -6.00 -4.10
N GLY A 127 9.59 -5.56 -3.03
CA GLY A 127 9.99 -6.46 -1.95
C GLY A 127 8.80 -7.14 -1.29
N TRP A 128 7.68 -6.42 -1.15
CA TRP A 128 6.42 -7.01 -0.69
C TRP A 128 5.87 -8.07 -1.64
N LEU A 129 5.83 -7.82 -2.94
CA LEU A 129 5.37 -8.81 -3.92
C LEU A 129 6.26 -10.06 -3.96
N GLU A 130 7.58 -9.91 -3.91
CA GLU A 130 8.53 -11.03 -3.82
C GLU A 130 8.31 -11.86 -2.54
N ALA A 131 8.06 -11.20 -1.41
CA ALA A 131 7.72 -11.86 -0.16
C ALA A 131 6.37 -12.59 -0.23
N LEU A 132 5.38 -12.05 -0.95
CA LEU A 132 4.12 -12.74 -1.19
C LEU A 132 4.31 -13.97 -2.10
N GLU A 133 5.11 -13.90 -3.16
CA GLU A 133 5.34 -15.06 -4.04
C GLU A 133 5.93 -16.27 -3.30
N THR A 134 6.73 -16.01 -2.26
CA THR A 134 7.43 -17.03 -1.48
C THR A 134 6.66 -17.51 -0.25
N SER A 135 5.58 -16.82 0.12
CA SER A 135 4.78 -17.15 1.31
C SER A 135 3.61 -18.06 0.94
N ALA A 136 3.42 -19.17 1.67
CA ALA A 136 2.25 -20.04 1.52
C ALA A 136 1.78 -20.57 2.88
N PRO A 137 0.45 -20.62 3.14
CA PRO A 137 -0.67 -20.10 2.33
C PRO A 137 -0.98 -18.61 2.59
N LEU A 138 -1.37 -17.87 1.55
CA LEU A 138 -1.70 -16.44 1.61
C LEU A 138 -3.20 -16.19 1.51
N SER A 139 -3.77 -15.52 2.52
CA SER A 139 -5.12 -14.96 2.46
C SER A 139 -5.09 -13.53 1.88
N ARG A 140 -6.19 -13.09 1.26
CA ARG A 140 -6.35 -11.68 0.83
C ARG A 140 -6.22 -10.73 2.04
N ARG A 141 -6.69 -11.17 3.21
CA ARG A 141 -6.49 -10.46 4.48
C ARG A 141 -5.02 -10.26 4.81
N PHE A 142 -4.21 -11.32 4.77
CA PHE A 142 -2.78 -11.22 5.04
C PHE A 142 -2.08 -10.30 4.04
N ALA A 143 -2.46 -10.36 2.76
CA ALA A 143 -1.96 -9.42 1.75
C ALA A 143 -2.32 -7.96 2.09
N ALA A 144 -3.54 -7.69 2.57
CA ALA A 144 -3.95 -6.34 2.97
C ALA A 144 -3.20 -5.83 4.21
N GLU A 145 -3.07 -6.65 5.24
CA GLU A 145 -2.33 -6.32 6.47
C GLU A 145 -0.84 -6.04 6.16
N THR A 146 -0.22 -6.86 5.32
CA THR A 146 1.17 -6.66 4.91
C THR A 146 1.35 -5.46 3.98
N LEU A 147 0.39 -5.17 3.11
CA LEU A 147 0.38 -3.93 2.31
C LEU A 147 0.38 -2.68 3.19
N VAL A 148 -0.45 -2.65 4.24
CA VAL A 148 -0.46 -1.52 5.20
C VAL A 148 0.88 -1.39 5.90
N ARG A 149 1.51 -2.50 6.33
CA ARG A 149 2.83 -2.46 6.97
C ARG A 149 3.91 -1.89 6.04
N VAL A 150 3.87 -2.27 4.77
CA VAL A 150 4.79 -1.80 3.72
C VAL A 150 4.60 -0.30 3.45
N LEU A 151 3.35 0.17 3.40
CA LEU A 151 3.03 1.60 3.30
C LEU A 151 3.56 2.38 4.51
N VAL A 152 3.36 1.85 5.72
CA VAL A 152 3.84 2.47 6.96
C VAL A 152 5.35 2.55 6.98
N GLU A 153 6.04 1.48 6.58
CA GLU A 153 7.49 1.45 6.49
C GLU A 153 8.01 2.49 5.48
N TRP A 154 7.38 2.60 4.30
CA TRP A 154 7.69 3.67 3.35
C TRP A 154 7.48 5.06 3.97
N ALA A 155 6.36 5.28 4.67
CA ALA A 155 6.05 6.58 5.27
C ALA A 155 7.08 6.99 6.33
N MET A 156 7.53 6.04 7.17
CA MET A 156 8.56 6.27 8.18
C MET A 156 9.93 6.62 7.59
N HIS A 157 10.30 6.01 6.45
CA HIS A 157 11.56 6.32 5.77
C HIS A 157 11.48 7.57 4.87
N ASN A 158 10.26 8.00 4.52
CA ASN A 158 10.02 9.11 3.60
C ASN A 158 9.03 10.13 4.21
N PRO A 159 9.21 10.61 5.45
CA PRO A 159 8.16 11.30 6.22
C PRO A 159 7.68 12.58 5.54
N ARG A 160 8.58 13.32 4.88
CA ARG A 160 8.25 14.54 4.16
C ARG A 160 7.42 14.27 2.90
N ALA A 161 7.76 13.22 2.15
CA ALA A 161 6.98 12.79 1.00
C ALA A 161 5.65 12.15 1.42
N ALA A 162 5.60 11.52 2.59
CA ALA A 162 4.38 10.96 3.15
C ALA A 162 3.39 12.08 3.50
N GLN A 163 3.84 13.13 4.21
CA GLN A 163 2.99 14.21 4.73
C GLN A 163 2.39 15.14 3.68
N VAL A 164 3.10 15.44 2.59
CA VAL A 164 2.59 16.34 1.53
C VAL A 164 1.25 15.87 0.96
N LEU A 165 0.42 16.82 0.52
CA LEU A 165 -0.95 16.56 0.08
C LEU A 165 -1.78 15.86 1.18
N GLU A 166 -1.74 16.38 2.40
CA GLU A 166 -2.54 15.89 3.54
C GLU A 166 -2.41 14.38 3.82
N CYS A 167 -1.18 13.86 3.75
CA CYS A 167 -0.90 12.43 3.94
C CYS A 167 -1.55 11.50 2.89
N LEU A 168 -1.85 12.00 1.68
CA LEU A 168 -2.40 11.17 0.61
C LEU A 168 -1.44 9.99 0.29
N PRO A 169 -1.91 8.73 0.29
CA PRO A 169 -1.04 7.57 0.05
C PRO A 169 -0.56 7.54 -1.41
N PRO A 170 0.50 6.76 -1.75
CA PRO A 170 0.83 6.49 -3.13
C PRO A 170 -0.35 5.80 -3.85
N PRO A 171 -0.76 6.24 -5.05
CA PRO A 171 -1.83 5.60 -5.82
C PRO A 171 -1.66 4.09 -6.03
N SER A 172 -0.42 3.60 -6.09
CA SER A 172 -0.12 2.17 -6.24
C SER A 172 -0.72 1.34 -5.10
N VAL A 173 -0.61 1.84 -3.87
CA VAL A 173 -1.14 1.15 -2.68
C VAL A 173 -2.66 1.14 -2.68
N VAL A 174 -3.29 2.21 -3.17
CA VAL A 174 -4.74 2.29 -3.31
C VAL A 174 -5.24 1.28 -4.33
N GLU A 175 -4.62 1.22 -5.51
CA GLU A 175 -4.99 0.25 -6.55
C GLU A 175 -4.76 -1.19 -6.07
N ASP A 176 -3.64 -1.45 -5.39
CA ASP A 176 -3.34 -2.77 -4.80
C ASP A 176 -4.39 -3.16 -3.77
N LEU A 177 -4.81 -2.26 -2.88
CA LEU A 177 -5.86 -2.53 -1.89
C LEU A 177 -7.20 -2.85 -2.55
N CYS A 178 -7.56 -2.11 -3.59
CA CYS A 178 -8.75 -2.38 -4.40
C CYS A 178 -8.66 -3.78 -5.03
N VAL A 179 -7.52 -4.18 -5.60
CA VAL A 179 -7.31 -5.52 -6.16
C VAL A 179 -7.41 -6.61 -5.08
N ILE A 180 -6.76 -6.43 -3.93
CA ILE A 180 -6.79 -7.38 -2.81
C ILE A 180 -8.21 -7.57 -2.28
N SER A 181 -9.04 -6.52 -2.27
CA SER A 181 -10.45 -6.63 -1.89
C SER A 181 -11.35 -7.28 -2.96
N GLY A 182 -10.80 -7.69 -4.11
CA GLY A 182 -11.61 -8.16 -5.23
C GLY A 182 -12.48 -7.04 -5.82
N ARG A 183 -12.00 -5.79 -5.73
CA ARG A 183 -12.68 -4.55 -6.12
C ARG A 183 -13.97 -4.25 -5.35
N GLN A 184 -14.10 -4.78 -4.14
CA GLN A 184 -15.21 -4.46 -3.24
C GLN A 184 -14.98 -3.13 -2.50
N VAL A 185 -13.72 -2.78 -2.24
CA VAL A 185 -13.33 -1.48 -1.69
C VAL A 185 -13.25 -0.47 -2.82
N SER A 186 -13.98 0.65 -2.69
CA SER A 186 -13.85 1.77 -3.64
C SER A 186 -12.53 2.52 -3.44
N PRO A 187 -11.99 3.19 -4.48
CA PRO A 187 -10.79 4.02 -4.36
C PRO A 187 -10.83 5.02 -3.20
N ARG A 188 -11.96 5.68 -3.00
CA ARG A 188 -12.15 6.64 -1.91
C ARG A 188 -12.01 5.99 -0.53
N GLN A 189 -12.67 4.86 -0.31
CA GLN A 189 -12.54 4.11 0.96
C GLN A 189 -11.10 3.64 1.19
N ALA A 190 -10.44 3.15 0.14
CA ALA A 190 -9.04 2.77 0.20
C ALA A 190 -8.14 3.98 0.57
N VAL A 191 -8.36 5.14 -0.04
CA VAL A 191 -7.65 6.39 0.29
C VAL A 191 -7.88 6.79 1.75
N GLU A 192 -9.12 6.72 2.25
CA GLU A 192 -9.44 7.08 3.63
C GLU A 192 -8.69 6.20 4.65
N VAL A 193 -8.73 4.86 4.48
CA VAL A 193 -8.02 3.91 5.37
C VAL A 193 -6.50 4.10 5.28
N LEU A 194 -5.95 4.20 4.06
CA LEU A 194 -4.52 4.29 3.87
C LEU A 194 -3.96 5.65 4.30
N ARG A 195 -4.74 6.74 4.15
CA ARG A 195 -4.40 8.06 4.70
C ARG A 195 -4.35 8.03 6.22
N HIS A 196 -5.29 7.34 6.89
CA HIS A 196 -5.23 7.13 8.33
C HIS A 196 -3.94 6.38 8.72
N ALA A 197 -3.58 5.32 7.99
CA ALA A 197 -2.33 4.59 8.24
C ALA A 197 -1.06 5.47 8.09
N VAL A 198 -1.00 6.32 7.05
CA VAL A 198 0.11 7.27 6.88
C VAL A 198 0.16 8.28 8.02
N LYS A 199 -0.99 8.87 8.41
CA LYS A 199 -1.04 9.82 9.54
C LYS A 199 -0.55 9.18 10.83
N SER A 200 -1.06 7.99 11.16
CA SER A 200 -0.67 7.26 12.36
C SER A 200 0.83 6.89 12.34
N ALA A 201 1.40 6.57 11.18
CA ALA A 201 2.84 6.32 11.05
C ALA A 201 3.71 7.55 11.34
N ILE A 202 3.22 8.75 11.01
CA ILE A 202 3.92 10.02 11.27
C ILE A 202 3.73 10.45 12.73
N GLU A 203 2.53 10.29 13.28
CA GLU A 203 2.22 10.67 14.67
C GLU A 203 2.87 9.74 15.70
N LEU A 204 2.97 8.44 15.38
CA LEU A 204 3.61 7.43 16.21
C LEU A 204 5.07 7.21 15.79
N GLU A 205 5.86 8.30 15.76
CA GLU A 205 7.25 8.26 15.35
C GLU A 205 8.04 7.19 16.12
N GLY A 206 8.69 6.28 15.39
CA GLY A 206 9.48 5.17 15.96
C GLY A 206 8.67 3.94 16.38
N ALA A 207 7.34 3.96 16.29
CA ALA A 207 6.53 2.78 16.56
C ALA A 207 6.74 1.71 15.47
N PRO A 208 6.73 0.41 15.82
CA PRO A 208 6.73 -0.67 14.82
C PRO A 208 5.50 -0.58 13.90
N ALA A 209 5.66 -0.96 12.62
CA ALA A 209 4.56 -0.98 11.65
C ALA A 209 3.37 -1.86 12.09
N LEU A 210 3.60 -2.85 12.95
CA LEU A 210 2.55 -3.67 13.56
C LEU A 210 1.65 -2.87 14.51
N GLU A 211 2.21 -1.92 15.26
CA GLU A 211 1.42 -1.06 16.16
C GLU A 211 0.52 -0.12 15.37
N VAL A 212 1.05 0.49 14.29
CA VAL A 212 0.24 1.30 13.37
C VAL A 212 -0.86 0.48 12.70
N LEU A 213 -0.55 -0.76 12.28
CA LEU A 213 -1.57 -1.68 11.74
C LEU A 213 -2.69 -1.92 12.75
N ASN A 214 -2.37 -2.11 14.04
CA ASN A 214 -3.40 -2.32 15.07
C ASN A 214 -4.33 -1.13 15.21
N VAL A 215 -3.81 0.10 15.06
CA VAL A 215 -4.62 1.33 15.11
C VAL A 215 -5.64 1.38 13.97
N VAL A 216 -5.24 1.01 12.76
CA VAL A 216 -6.10 1.06 11.56
C VAL A 216 -6.80 -0.27 11.26
N HIS A 217 -6.63 -1.28 12.11
CA HIS A 217 -7.06 -2.65 11.81
C HIS A 217 -8.58 -2.73 11.63
N GLU A 218 -9.33 -2.09 12.53
CA GLU A 218 -10.80 -2.07 12.47
C GLU A 218 -11.30 -1.37 11.20
N ASP A 219 -10.69 -0.25 10.81
CA ASP A 219 -11.06 0.48 9.59
C ASP A 219 -10.72 -0.32 8.33
N LEU A 220 -9.55 -0.97 8.32
CA LEU A 220 -9.14 -1.89 7.26
C LEU A 220 -10.14 -3.04 7.16
N MET A 221 -10.44 -3.73 8.26
CA MET A 221 -11.39 -4.85 8.25
C MET A 221 -12.79 -4.38 7.85
N ARG A 222 -13.25 -3.20 8.29
CA ARG A 222 -14.53 -2.64 7.90
C ARG A 222 -14.61 -2.35 6.39
N ALA A 223 -13.53 -1.85 5.80
CA ALA A 223 -13.44 -1.66 4.35
C ALA A 223 -13.53 -3.00 3.61
N PHE A 224 -12.92 -4.07 4.14
CA PHE A 224 -13.02 -5.43 3.58
C PHE A 224 -14.35 -6.14 3.86
N ALA A 225 -15.05 -5.76 4.93
CA ALA A 225 -16.24 -6.44 5.45
C ALA A 225 -17.52 -6.16 4.65
N THR A 226 -17.51 -5.23 3.70
CA THR A 226 -18.66 -4.99 2.81
C THR A 226 -18.78 -6.09 1.74
N GLY A 227 -19.09 -7.32 2.18
CA GLY A 227 -19.24 -8.52 1.32
C GLY A 227 -19.26 -9.88 2.06
N HIS A 228 -19.52 -9.87 3.37
CA HIS A 228 -19.26 -10.86 4.43
C HIS A 228 -19.40 -12.39 4.23
N LEU A 229 -19.83 -12.95 3.09
CA LEU A 229 -19.97 -14.40 2.95
C LEU A 229 -18.65 -15.10 2.58
N SER A 230 -17.89 -14.56 1.62
CA SER A 230 -16.64 -15.19 1.17
C SER A 230 -15.55 -15.21 2.25
N TYR A 231 -15.54 -14.22 3.14
CA TYR A 231 -14.59 -14.14 4.26
C TYR A 231 -14.90 -15.17 5.35
N VAL A 232 -16.18 -15.37 5.64
CA VAL A 232 -16.62 -16.42 6.57
C VAL A 232 -16.30 -17.80 5.98
N ASP A 233 -16.51 -17.98 4.68
CA ASP A 233 -16.18 -19.23 4.00
C ASP A 233 -14.66 -19.51 3.98
N GLU A 234 -13.82 -18.48 3.78
CA GLU A 234 -12.36 -18.61 3.83
C GLU A 234 -11.89 -18.97 5.25
N LEU A 235 -12.38 -18.27 6.28
CA LEU A 235 -12.09 -18.59 7.68
C LEU A 235 -12.59 -19.99 8.05
N ALA A 236 -13.78 -20.37 7.61
CA ALA A 236 -14.33 -21.71 7.84
C ALA A 236 -13.48 -22.78 7.14
N GLY A 237 -12.97 -22.50 5.94
CA GLY A 237 -12.04 -23.38 5.22
C GLY A 237 -10.71 -23.55 5.94
N ILE A 238 -10.05 -22.46 6.35
CA ILE A 238 -8.80 -22.51 7.13
C ILE A 238 -9.01 -23.27 8.44
N THR A 239 -10.07 -22.94 9.17
CA THR A 239 -10.40 -23.60 10.44
C THR A 239 -10.63 -25.09 10.23
N ARG A 240 -11.36 -25.47 9.17
CA ARG A 240 -11.57 -26.87 8.81
C ARG A 240 -10.26 -27.60 8.53
N ASN A 241 -9.39 -27.03 7.70
CA ASN A 241 -8.10 -27.65 7.38
C ASN A 241 -7.22 -27.84 8.63
N LEU A 242 -7.16 -26.82 9.50
CA LEU A 242 -6.41 -26.92 10.76
C LEU A 242 -7.01 -27.98 11.69
N MET A 243 -8.34 -28.09 11.75
CA MET A 243 -9.03 -29.12 12.52
C MET A 243 -8.76 -30.52 11.96
N GLU A 244 -8.77 -30.70 10.63
CA GLU A 244 -8.42 -31.97 9.97
C GLU A 244 -6.95 -32.36 10.25
N GLU A 245 -6.03 -31.41 10.24
CA GLU A 245 -4.63 -31.64 10.58
C GLU A 245 -4.46 -32.03 12.06
N ILE A 246 -5.16 -31.34 12.97
CA ILE A 246 -5.19 -31.71 14.39
C ILE A 246 -5.78 -33.11 14.56
N GLU A 247 -6.89 -33.46 13.90
CA GLU A 247 -7.50 -34.80 13.94
C GLU A 247 -6.54 -35.87 13.42
N TYR A 248 -5.81 -35.59 12.33
CA TYR A 248 -4.80 -36.48 11.79
C TYR A 248 -3.61 -36.69 12.75
N LEU A 249 -3.12 -35.63 13.38
CA LEU A 249 -1.97 -35.68 14.29
C LEU A 249 -2.33 -36.21 15.67
N TRP A 250 -3.56 -35.99 16.14
CA TRP A 250 -4.02 -36.34 17.48
C TRP A 250 -3.70 -37.78 17.91
N PRO A 251 -4.01 -38.83 17.14
CA PRO A 251 -3.67 -40.20 17.51
C PRO A 251 -2.16 -40.47 17.51
N ARG A 252 -1.35 -39.66 16.83
CA ARG A 252 0.12 -39.78 16.72
C ARG A 252 0.86 -39.06 17.86
N LEU A 253 0.22 -38.12 18.53
CA LEU A 253 0.79 -37.41 19.68
C LEU A 253 0.80 -38.29 20.94
N GLY A 254 1.85 -38.15 21.75
CA GLY A 254 1.93 -38.76 23.08
C GLY A 254 1.00 -38.07 24.10
N ALA A 255 0.73 -38.72 25.24
CA ALA A 255 -0.20 -38.20 26.25
C ALA A 255 0.17 -36.79 26.76
N ALA A 256 1.46 -36.53 27.01
CA ALA A 256 1.95 -35.23 27.47
C ALA A 256 1.86 -34.10 26.41
N GLU A 257 1.87 -34.45 25.13
CA GLU A 257 1.71 -33.50 24.02
C GLU A 257 0.23 -33.17 23.81
N ARG A 258 -0.65 -34.18 23.88
CA ARG A 258 -2.11 -33.99 23.87
C ARG A 258 -2.58 -33.10 25.02
N GLU A 259 -2.06 -33.32 26.22
CA GLU A 259 -2.35 -32.48 27.40
C GLU A 259 -1.96 -31.01 27.16
N ARG A 260 -0.77 -30.77 26.61
CA ARG A 260 -0.29 -29.41 26.26
C ARG A 260 -1.15 -28.75 25.21
N LEU A 261 -1.47 -29.46 24.12
CA LEU A 261 -2.32 -28.94 23.05
C LEU A 261 -3.73 -28.61 23.57
N ALA A 262 -4.32 -29.52 24.35
CA ALA A 262 -5.63 -29.31 24.97
C ALA A 262 -5.62 -28.09 25.90
N LYS A 263 -4.57 -27.90 26.71
CA LYS A 263 -4.44 -26.72 27.59
C LYS A 263 -4.41 -25.40 26.81
N GLY A 264 -3.81 -25.40 25.61
CA GLY A 264 -3.79 -24.22 24.73
C GLY A 264 -5.13 -23.96 24.03
N LEU A 265 -5.79 -25.00 23.51
CA LEU A 265 -7.01 -24.86 22.71
C LEU A 265 -8.28 -24.61 23.56
N ARG A 266 -8.36 -25.20 24.76
CA ARG A 266 -9.56 -25.10 25.62
C ARG A 266 -10.02 -23.66 25.90
N PRO A 267 -9.15 -22.70 26.29
CA PRO A 267 -9.58 -21.32 26.51
C PRO A 267 -10.05 -20.62 25.24
N MET A 268 -9.45 -20.94 24.08
CA MET A 268 -9.84 -20.34 22.80
C MET A 268 -11.25 -20.78 22.39
N VAL A 269 -11.55 -22.08 22.51
CA VAL A 269 -12.88 -22.62 22.19
C VAL A 269 -13.95 -22.06 23.13
N ALA A 270 -13.65 -21.97 24.43
CA ALA A 270 -14.58 -21.43 25.41
C ALA A 270 -14.92 -19.95 25.16
N GLU A 271 -13.92 -19.14 24.80
CA GLU A 271 -14.11 -17.73 24.44
C GLU A 271 -14.97 -17.57 23.17
N LEU A 272 -14.73 -18.42 22.17
CA LEU A 272 -15.48 -18.40 20.91
C LEU A 272 -16.96 -18.76 21.15
N HIS A 273 -17.23 -19.79 21.97
CA HIS A 273 -18.59 -20.17 22.36
C HIS A 273 -19.32 -19.03 23.08
N ARG A 274 -18.64 -18.37 24.03
CA ARG A 274 -19.19 -17.23 24.78
C ARG A 274 -19.56 -16.05 23.88
N ARG A 275 -18.80 -15.79 22.82
CA ARG A 275 -19.11 -14.73 21.85
C ARG A 275 -20.33 -15.09 21.00
N LEU A 276 -20.41 -16.33 20.51
CA LEU A 276 -21.55 -16.81 19.73
C LEU A 276 -22.86 -16.76 20.51
N GLU A 277 -22.84 -17.13 21.79
CA GLU A 277 -24.03 -17.06 22.68
C GLU A 277 -24.52 -15.63 22.92
N LYS A 278 -23.62 -14.64 22.89
CA LYS A 278 -23.99 -13.22 23.08
C LYS A 278 -24.66 -12.60 21.86
N GLU A 279 -24.39 -13.10 20.66
CA GLU A 279 -25.01 -12.59 19.43
C GLU A 279 -26.42 -13.17 19.17
N HIS A 280 -26.79 -14.24 19.88
CA HIS A 280 -28.09 -14.90 19.75
C HIS A 280 -29.11 -14.48 20.83
N ARG A 281 -28.79 -13.47 21.65
CA ARG A 281 -29.67 -12.89 22.69
C ARG A 281 -30.00 -11.44 22.37
#